data_AF-A0A815QXK5-F1
#
_entry.id   AF-A0A815QXK5-F1
#
_cell.length_a   1.000
_cell.length_b   1.000
_cell.length_c   1.000
_cell.angle_alpha   90.00
_cell.angle_beta   90.00
_cell.angle_gamma   90.00
#
_symmetry.space_group_name_H-M   'P 1'
#
loop_
_entity.id
_entity.type
_entity.pdbx_description
1 polymer ?
#
loop_
_entity_poly.entity_id
_entity_poly.type
_entity_poly.pdbx_seq_one_letter_code
_entity_poly.pdbx_strand_id
1 'polypeptide(L)'
;MTRFARHKKAKKPIGEDATSWEDMKETMTAGDKRKEEKRLEKKRKRELKKICFRCRTPGHSMNECTAEVADEQKKKREVKTGICYKCGSTEHRLQQCTVKGDSFAYATCFVCGKQGHWSRLCPDNPNGLYPNGGCCNECGSKQHFKRDCPTLMKKQGIDDQELPCLTSTTNNIDDNVESSKEKTIINKMKIAIEGCCHGELDRIYETINQIETERQIKIDLLLICGDFQSVRNEHDLQSMAVPPKYRSMQDFWRYYSGEKRAPVLTIFIGGNHEASDFLIELPYGGWVAPNIYYMGYANVVNFNGLRIGGLSGIYKPQDYNIGRYELPPFDERTIRSIYHIRSLDVYRMKQVQQGKLDIMMSHDWPRGIVWYGDTQRLLQRKQYFHEDIYTNKLGSEPLEEVLLQVQPRYWFAAHLHVKFAALVEHTNGQSTRFLSLDKCLPGRDFLQVLDIEPIVPATNPTNRLSLDPEWLCILSKTDHLLHVQRTNTFLPSPSQTLFTPTEEDYRKVHDDFSNTFEIPEMFAPTGPVHRPGLGNTPIDVEQLRKNNPQTELLCLMLGIRNPIDVILNRQIQPVTLDQSN
;
A
#
# COMPACT_ATOMS: atom_id res chain seq x y z
N MET A 1 -14.40 -1.69 -41.54
CA MET A 1 -14.26 -2.74 -42.57
C MET A 1 -12.78 -2.98 -42.82
N THR A 2 -12.36 -4.25 -42.72
CA THR A 2 -11.20 -4.96 -43.30
C THR A 2 -10.24 -4.17 -44.24
N ARG A 3 -8.91 -4.35 -44.22
CA ARG A 3 -8.18 -5.61 -44.52
C ARG A 3 -6.71 -5.57 -44.08
N PHE A 4 -6.26 -6.63 -43.39
CA PHE A 4 -4.87 -7.02 -43.18
C PHE A 4 -4.26 -7.61 -44.48
N ALA A 5 -3.03 -7.20 -44.83
CA ALA A 5 -2.20 -7.91 -45.80
C ALA A 5 -1.10 -8.71 -45.08
N ARG A 6 -1.08 -10.01 -45.40
CA ARG A 6 -0.21 -11.06 -44.85
C ARG A 6 1.25 -10.89 -45.29
N HIS A 7 2.17 -10.99 -44.34
CA HIS A 7 3.48 -11.60 -44.58
C HIS A 7 3.57 -12.86 -43.72
N LYS A 8 3.53 -14.02 -44.39
CA LYS A 8 3.76 -15.34 -43.79
C LYS A 8 5.25 -15.47 -43.49
N LYS A 9 5.68 -15.17 -42.26
CA LYS A 9 6.81 -15.87 -41.64
C LYS A 9 6.26 -17.09 -40.93
N ALA A 10 6.81 -18.27 -41.24
CA ALA A 10 6.44 -19.53 -40.62
C ALA A 10 6.55 -19.40 -39.10
N LYS A 11 5.49 -19.78 -38.39
CA LYS A 11 5.51 -19.93 -36.93
C LYS A 11 6.51 -21.05 -36.61
N LYS A 12 7.60 -20.73 -35.90
CA LYS A 12 8.31 -21.76 -35.12
C LYS A 12 7.34 -22.25 -34.04
N PRO A 13 7.21 -23.56 -33.81
CA PRO A 13 6.46 -24.07 -32.67
C PRO A 13 7.10 -23.52 -31.39
N ILE A 14 6.26 -22.98 -30.52
CA ILE A 14 6.64 -22.62 -29.16
C ILE A 14 6.51 -23.91 -28.36
N GLY A 15 7.63 -24.42 -27.86
CA GLY A 15 7.73 -25.63 -27.05
C GLY A 15 8.81 -26.55 -27.60
N GLU A 16 10.03 -26.40 -27.09
CA GLU A 16 11.02 -27.49 -27.01
C GLU A 16 12.23 -27.16 -26.10
N ASP A 17 12.43 -25.90 -25.69
CA ASP A 17 13.53 -25.54 -24.75
C ASP A 17 13.04 -25.16 -23.34
N ALA A 18 11.90 -25.70 -22.89
CA ALA A 18 11.56 -25.69 -21.45
C ALA A 18 12.11 -26.98 -20.85
N THR A 19 13.17 -26.85 -20.05
CA THR A 19 13.82 -27.97 -19.35
C THR A 19 12.75 -28.78 -18.60
N SER A 20 12.67 -30.10 -18.85
CA SER A 20 11.66 -30.95 -18.21
C SER A 20 11.81 -30.87 -16.68
N TRP A 21 10.72 -31.08 -15.95
CA TRP A 21 10.79 -31.25 -14.49
C TRP A 21 11.69 -32.43 -14.08
N GLU A 22 11.86 -33.43 -14.96
CA GLU A 22 12.87 -34.48 -14.77
C GLU A 22 14.31 -33.93 -14.93
N ASP A 23 14.58 -33.16 -15.98
CA ASP A 23 15.90 -32.58 -16.26
C ASP A 23 16.33 -31.55 -15.20
N MET A 24 15.37 -30.80 -14.63
CA MET A 24 15.62 -29.87 -13.53
C MET A 24 16.03 -30.58 -12.23
N LYS A 25 15.60 -31.83 -11.99
CA LYS A 25 16.02 -32.59 -10.81
C LYS A 25 17.47 -33.05 -10.86
N GLU A 26 17.99 -33.27 -12.07
CA GLU A 26 19.38 -33.66 -12.28
C GLU A 26 20.35 -32.51 -11.97
N THR A 27 19.90 -31.26 -12.16
CA THR A 27 20.68 -30.04 -11.90
C THR A 27 20.53 -29.45 -10.49
N MET A 28 19.67 -30.04 -9.64
CA MET A 28 19.47 -29.58 -8.25
C MET A 28 20.70 -29.81 -7.38
N THR A 29 21.10 -28.78 -6.63
CA THR A 29 22.13 -28.94 -5.59
C THR A 29 21.64 -29.89 -4.48
N ALA A 30 22.56 -30.48 -3.72
CA ALA A 30 22.20 -31.32 -2.56
C ALA A 30 21.34 -30.56 -1.52
N GLY A 31 21.52 -29.23 -1.42
CA GLY A 31 20.70 -28.36 -0.57
C GLY A 31 19.25 -28.25 -1.05
N ASP A 32 19.04 -28.18 -2.36
CA ASP A 32 17.71 -28.06 -2.97
C ASP A 32 16.93 -29.38 -2.86
N LYS A 33 17.61 -30.52 -3.06
CA LYS A 33 17.01 -31.86 -2.87
C LYS A 33 16.49 -32.03 -1.44
N ARG A 34 17.28 -31.62 -0.44
CA ARG A 34 16.89 -31.69 0.99
C ARG A 34 15.73 -30.75 1.34
N LYS A 35 15.61 -29.59 0.68
CA LYS A 35 14.48 -28.67 0.85
C LYS A 35 13.19 -29.24 0.23
N GLU A 36 13.27 -29.85 -0.94
CA GLU A 36 12.14 -30.46 -1.63
C GLU A 36 11.61 -31.69 -0.88
N GLU A 37 12.48 -32.54 -0.33
CA GLU A 37 12.09 -33.65 0.55
C GLU A 37 11.31 -33.16 1.78
N LYS A 38 11.79 -32.11 2.46
CA LYS A 38 11.08 -31.50 3.59
C LYS A 38 9.72 -30.93 3.18
N ARG A 39 9.60 -30.39 1.96
CA ARG A 39 8.34 -29.85 1.42
C ARG A 39 7.34 -30.98 1.15
N LEU A 40 7.77 -32.04 0.48
CA LEU A 40 6.97 -33.24 0.20
C LEU A 40 6.52 -33.92 1.50
N GLU A 41 7.39 -34.00 2.51
CA GLU A 41 7.04 -34.57 3.80
C GLU A 41 5.98 -33.73 4.54
N LYS A 42 6.10 -32.40 4.52
CA LYS A 42 5.07 -31.49 5.08
C LYS A 42 3.74 -31.62 4.34
N LYS A 43 3.75 -31.74 3.01
CA LYS A 43 2.55 -31.97 2.20
C LYS A 43 1.89 -33.29 2.58
N ARG A 44 2.65 -34.38 2.67
CA ARG A 44 2.16 -35.70 3.10
C ARG A 44 1.56 -35.66 4.51
N LYS A 45 2.22 -34.99 5.46
CA LYS A 45 1.70 -34.80 6.83
C LYS A 45 0.38 -34.00 6.87
N ARG A 46 0.17 -33.06 5.94
CA ARG A 46 -1.10 -32.33 5.82
C ARG A 46 -2.21 -33.19 5.23
N GLU A 47 -1.93 -33.95 4.16
CA GLU A 47 -2.90 -34.88 3.57
C GLU A 47 -3.36 -35.95 4.56
N LEU A 48 -2.41 -36.55 5.31
CA LEU A 48 -2.72 -37.53 6.37
C LEU A 48 -3.58 -36.95 7.51
N LYS A 49 -3.59 -35.63 7.72
CA LYS A 49 -4.38 -34.94 8.74
C LYS A 49 -5.75 -34.45 8.25
N LYS A 50 -6.04 -34.52 6.94
CA LYS A 50 -7.36 -34.14 6.42
C LYS A 50 -8.38 -35.19 6.84
N ILE A 51 -9.52 -34.76 7.34
CA ILE A 51 -10.63 -35.63 7.75
C ILE A 51 -11.67 -35.64 6.65
N CYS A 52 -12.09 -36.84 6.22
CA CYS A 52 -13.16 -36.97 5.25
C CYS A 52 -14.50 -36.57 5.88
N PHE A 53 -15.19 -35.59 5.30
CA PHE A 53 -16.48 -35.11 5.82
C PHE A 53 -17.64 -36.11 5.65
N ARG A 54 -17.44 -37.21 4.91
CA ARG A 54 -18.45 -38.27 4.72
C ARG A 54 -18.31 -39.40 5.75
N CYS A 55 -17.13 -40.00 5.89
CA CYS A 55 -16.89 -41.13 6.80
C CYS A 55 -16.11 -40.76 8.08
N ARG A 56 -15.67 -39.51 8.21
CA ARG A 56 -14.88 -38.98 9.34
C ARG A 56 -13.54 -39.67 9.61
N THR A 57 -13.06 -40.52 8.70
CA THR A 57 -11.72 -41.08 8.80
C THR A 57 -10.69 -40.13 8.17
N PRO A 58 -9.47 -40.05 8.75
CA PRO A 58 -8.40 -39.20 8.22
C PRO A 58 -7.80 -39.78 6.94
N GLY A 59 -7.13 -38.95 6.15
CA GLY A 59 -6.27 -39.36 5.02
C GLY A 59 -6.90 -39.26 3.63
N HIS A 60 -8.15 -38.80 3.49
CA HIS A 60 -8.78 -38.54 2.19
C HIS A 60 -9.86 -37.46 2.26
N SER A 61 -10.24 -36.90 1.10
CA SER A 61 -11.32 -35.91 0.98
C SER A 61 -12.69 -36.55 0.74
N MET A 62 -13.78 -35.79 0.86
CA MET A 62 -15.15 -36.29 0.60
C MET A 62 -15.30 -36.91 -0.79
N ASN A 63 -14.58 -36.37 -1.79
CA ASN A 63 -14.67 -36.81 -3.19
C ASN A 63 -13.92 -38.12 -3.45
N GLU A 64 -12.97 -38.49 -2.57
CA GLU A 64 -12.14 -39.69 -2.66
C GLU A 64 -12.61 -40.76 -1.66
N CYS A 65 -13.79 -40.56 -1.06
CA CYS A 65 -14.33 -41.42 -0.02
C CYS A 65 -14.99 -42.67 -0.64
N THR A 66 -14.31 -43.80 -0.54
CA THR A 66 -14.77 -45.13 -0.98
C THR A 66 -15.48 -45.94 0.10
N ALA A 67 -15.65 -45.37 1.30
CA ALA A 67 -16.24 -46.09 2.43
C ALA A 67 -17.72 -46.45 2.16
N GLU A 68 -18.03 -47.74 2.21
CA GLU A 68 -19.40 -48.24 2.28
C GLU A 68 -19.93 -48.02 3.70
N VAL A 69 -21.11 -47.41 3.82
CA VAL A 69 -21.71 -47.00 5.10
C VAL A 69 -22.30 -48.24 5.79
N ALA A 70 -21.79 -48.59 6.97
CA ALA A 70 -22.16 -49.78 7.74
C ALA A 70 -23.53 -49.71 8.46
N ASP A 71 -24.47 -48.87 8.03
CA ASP A 71 -25.70 -48.61 8.77
C ASP A 71 -26.93 -48.53 7.84
N GLU A 72 -27.77 -49.57 7.89
CA GLU A 72 -28.91 -49.75 6.97
C GLU A 72 -29.99 -48.66 7.11
N GLN A 73 -30.01 -47.92 8.22
CA GLN A 73 -30.97 -46.82 8.43
C GLN A 73 -30.62 -45.52 7.69
N LYS A 74 -29.43 -45.42 7.06
CA LYS A 74 -28.99 -44.23 6.29
C LYS A 74 -29.20 -44.32 4.78
N LYS A 75 -29.81 -45.40 4.27
CA LYS A 75 -30.01 -45.66 2.83
C LYS A 75 -31.03 -44.74 2.11
N LYS A 76 -31.75 -43.83 2.81
CA LYS A 76 -32.81 -42.98 2.23
C LYS A 76 -32.64 -41.47 2.42
N ARG A 77 -31.41 -40.96 2.35
CA ARG A 77 -31.19 -39.51 2.18
C ARG A 77 -30.41 -39.28 0.89
N GLU A 78 -31.12 -39.20 -0.22
CA GLU A 78 -30.60 -38.55 -1.44
C GLU A 78 -30.28 -37.09 -1.08
N VAL A 79 -29.03 -36.84 -0.68
CA VAL A 79 -28.51 -35.49 -0.53
C VAL A 79 -28.28 -34.99 -1.95
N LYS A 80 -29.18 -34.15 -2.47
CA LYS A 80 -28.97 -33.39 -3.70
C LYS A 80 -27.70 -32.53 -3.53
N THR A 81 -26.57 -33.07 -3.96
CA THR A 81 -25.31 -32.32 -4.01
C THR A 81 -25.32 -31.51 -5.29
N GLY A 82 -25.23 -30.18 -5.16
CA GLY A 82 -25.23 -29.26 -6.30
C GLY A 82 -26.19 -28.08 -6.21
N ILE A 83 -27.04 -28.01 -5.18
CA ILE A 83 -27.92 -26.85 -4.98
C ILE A 83 -27.26 -25.75 -4.15
N CYS A 84 -27.55 -24.49 -4.48
CA CYS A 84 -27.25 -23.32 -3.69
C CYS A 84 -28.10 -23.34 -2.42
N TYR A 85 -27.47 -23.44 -1.25
CA TYR A 85 -28.18 -23.56 0.03
C TYR A 85 -28.97 -22.30 0.45
N LYS A 86 -28.81 -21.18 -0.27
CA LYS A 86 -29.54 -19.92 -0.02
C LYS A 86 -30.79 -19.79 -0.89
N CYS A 87 -30.75 -20.19 -2.17
CA CYS A 87 -31.87 -19.99 -3.11
C CYS A 87 -32.39 -21.28 -3.77
N GLY A 88 -31.78 -22.43 -3.49
CA GLY A 88 -32.19 -23.73 -4.05
C GLY A 88 -31.77 -23.99 -5.50
N SER A 89 -31.12 -23.03 -6.18
CA SER A 89 -30.68 -23.18 -7.58
C SER A 89 -29.56 -24.20 -7.76
N THR A 90 -29.60 -25.00 -8.84
CA THR A 90 -28.52 -25.92 -9.25
C THR A 90 -27.43 -25.26 -10.12
N GLU A 91 -27.65 -24.02 -10.57
CA GLU A 91 -26.79 -23.34 -11.56
C GLU A 91 -25.54 -22.72 -10.96
N HIS A 92 -25.53 -22.46 -9.65
CA HIS A 92 -24.43 -21.76 -8.98
C HIS A 92 -24.20 -22.26 -7.56
N ARG A 93 -22.99 -22.03 -7.04
CA ARG A 93 -22.66 -22.30 -5.63
C ARG A 93 -23.01 -21.09 -4.77
N LEU A 94 -23.13 -21.29 -3.46
CA LEU A 94 -23.47 -20.24 -2.49
C LEU A 94 -22.67 -18.93 -2.65
N GLN A 95 -21.39 -19.04 -3.04
CA GLN A 95 -20.49 -17.89 -3.26
C GLN A 95 -20.87 -16.99 -4.44
N GLN A 96 -21.69 -17.50 -5.36
CA GLN A 96 -22.14 -16.82 -6.59
C GLN A 96 -23.65 -16.52 -6.54
N CYS A 97 -24.28 -16.66 -5.37
CA CYS A 97 -25.71 -16.42 -5.21
C CYS A 97 -25.99 -14.92 -5.06
N THR A 98 -26.85 -14.39 -5.91
CA THR A 98 -27.25 -12.97 -5.93
C THR A 98 -28.37 -12.63 -4.94
N VAL A 99 -28.97 -13.62 -4.28
CA VAL A 99 -30.04 -13.42 -3.29
C VAL A 99 -29.46 -12.82 -2.00
N LYS A 100 -29.99 -11.66 -1.60
CA LYS A 100 -29.63 -10.95 -0.35
C LYS A 100 -30.41 -11.51 0.85
N GLY A 101 -29.78 -11.57 2.02
CA GLY A 101 -30.34 -12.09 3.28
C GLY A 101 -29.65 -13.36 3.80
N ASP A 102 -29.70 -13.60 5.12
CA ASP A 102 -29.00 -14.71 5.80
C ASP A 102 -29.82 -16.01 5.92
N SER A 103 -30.90 -16.11 5.15
CA SER A 103 -31.74 -17.30 5.12
C SER A 103 -31.05 -18.44 4.37
N PHE A 104 -30.81 -19.56 5.07
CA PHE A 104 -30.32 -20.81 4.48
C PHE A 104 -31.45 -21.84 4.36
N ALA A 105 -32.59 -21.40 3.82
CA ALA A 105 -33.82 -22.19 3.71
C ALA A 105 -33.60 -23.58 3.08
N TYR A 106 -32.63 -23.71 2.17
CA TYR A 106 -32.37 -24.93 1.41
C TYR A 106 -31.17 -25.75 1.95
N ALA A 107 -30.54 -25.31 3.05
CA ALA A 107 -29.51 -26.09 3.72
C ALA A 107 -30.15 -27.26 4.50
N THR A 108 -29.76 -28.49 4.19
CA THR A 108 -30.15 -29.67 4.98
C THR A 108 -29.14 -29.87 6.11
N CYS A 109 -29.60 -29.82 7.35
CA CYS A 109 -28.75 -30.03 8.51
C CYS A 109 -28.26 -31.48 8.58
N PHE A 110 -26.95 -31.69 8.71
CA PHE A 110 -26.34 -33.02 8.80
C PHE A 110 -26.48 -33.67 10.20
N VAL A 111 -26.97 -32.92 11.19
CA VAL A 111 -27.20 -33.41 12.55
C VAL A 111 -28.64 -33.90 12.70
N CYS A 112 -29.64 -33.03 12.53
CA CYS A 112 -31.05 -33.40 12.70
C CYS A 112 -31.76 -33.82 11.40
N GLY A 113 -31.18 -33.53 10.23
CA GLY A 113 -31.78 -33.83 8.92
C GLY A 113 -32.86 -32.86 8.44
N LYS A 114 -33.23 -31.85 9.23
CA LYS A 114 -34.22 -30.82 8.84
C LYS A 114 -33.57 -29.78 7.91
N GLN A 115 -34.38 -29.15 7.06
CA GLN A 115 -33.93 -28.04 6.21
C GLN A 115 -34.08 -26.69 6.94
N GLY A 116 -33.30 -25.69 6.52
CA GLY A 116 -33.43 -24.30 6.98
C GLY A 116 -32.32 -23.79 7.90
N HIS A 117 -31.34 -24.62 8.27
CA HIS A 117 -30.21 -24.20 9.11
C HIS A 117 -28.95 -25.05 8.85
N TRP A 118 -27.79 -24.51 9.23
CA TRP A 118 -26.52 -25.24 9.20
C TRP A 118 -26.37 -26.13 10.44
N SER A 119 -25.67 -27.25 10.32
CA SER A 119 -25.34 -28.14 11.45
C SER A 119 -24.73 -27.43 12.66
N ARG A 120 -24.04 -26.30 12.45
CA ARG A 120 -23.45 -25.45 13.49
C ARG A 120 -24.48 -24.63 14.28
N LEU A 121 -25.62 -24.31 13.67
CA LEU A 121 -26.74 -23.57 14.26
C LEU A 121 -27.91 -24.50 14.62
N CYS A 122 -27.70 -25.82 14.59
CA CYS A 122 -28.72 -26.79 14.93
C CYS A 122 -28.92 -26.82 16.45
N PRO A 123 -30.15 -26.59 16.96
CA PRO A 123 -30.45 -26.64 18.39
C PRO A 123 -30.17 -28.04 18.97
N ASP A 124 -30.34 -29.08 18.15
CA ASP A 124 -30.10 -30.48 18.53
C ASP A 124 -28.62 -30.92 18.37
N ASN A 125 -27.66 -30.00 18.19
CA ASN A 125 -26.25 -30.36 18.04
C ASN A 125 -25.54 -30.49 19.41
N PRO A 126 -25.22 -31.71 19.88
CA PRO A 126 -24.63 -31.93 21.20
C PRO A 126 -23.24 -31.32 21.37
N ASN A 127 -22.54 -31.04 20.27
CA ASN A 127 -21.20 -30.48 20.24
C ASN A 127 -21.18 -28.97 19.90
N GLY A 128 -22.33 -28.38 19.57
CA GLY A 128 -22.45 -26.97 19.18
C GLY A 128 -21.43 -26.54 18.13
N LEU A 129 -20.68 -25.47 18.44
CA LEU A 129 -19.63 -24.90 17.60
C LEU A 129 -18.36 -25.76 17.47
N TYR A 130 -18.17 -26.75 18.37
CA TYR A 130 -16.90 -27.44 18.60
C TYR A 130 -16.89 -28.84 17.96
N PRO A 131 -16.30 -29.05 16.77
CA PRO A 131 -16.46 -30.29 16.01
C PRO A 131 -15.97 -31.57 16.71
N ASN A 132 -14.98 -31.44 17.59
CA ASN A 132 -14.37 -32.55 18.34
C ASN A 132 -14.91 -32.68 19.78
N GLY A 133 -16.00 -31.98 20.12
CA GLY A 133 -16.45 -31.84 21.51
C GLY A 133 -15.61 -30.82 22.28
N GLY A 134 -16.27 -30.14 23.22
CA GLY A 134 -15.67 -29.04 23.98
C GLY A 134 -16.70 -27.97 24.31
N CYS A 135 -16.27 -26.96 25.06
CA CYS A 135 -17.05 -25.78 25.39
C CYS A 135 -16.13 -24.58 25.59
N CYS A 136 -16.71 -23.38 25.69
CA CYS A 136 -15.98 -22.19 26.05
C CYS A 136 -15.38 -22.35 27.45
N ASN A 137 -14.05 -22.22 27.56
CA ASN A 137 -13.35 -22.43 28.83
C ASN A 137 -13.65 -21.38 29.91
N GLU A 138 -14.36 -20.30 29.58
CA GLU A 138 -14.73 -19.24 30.53
C GLU A 138 -16.14 -19.38 31.11
N CYS A 139 -17.10 -19.90 30.32
CA CYS A 139 -18.51 -19.97 30.72
C CYS A 139 -19.16 -21.34 30.48
N GLY A 140 -18.46 -22.31 29.88
CA GLY A 140 -18.99 -23.63 29.58
C GLY A 140 -19.97 -23.69 28.40
N SER A 141 -20.26 -22.58 27.71
CA SER A 141 -21.17 -22.58 26.55
C SER A 141 -20.54 -23.25 25.32
N LYS A 142 -21.36 -24.00 24.57
CA LYS A 142 -20.96 -24.60 23.27
C LYS A 142 -21.33 -23.74 22.08
N GLN A 143 -21.91 -22.55 22.28
CA GLN A 143 -22.51 -21.74 21.23
C GLN A 143 -21.60 -20.62 20.69
N HIS A 144 -20.49 -20.31 21.38
CA HIS A 144 -19.52 -19.28 20.97
C HIS A 144 -18.09 -19.75 21.23
N PHE A 145 -17.10 -19.12 20.58
CA PHE A 145 -15.69 -19.32 20.93
C PHE A 145 -15.30 -18.42 22.11
N LYS A 146 -14.24 -18.77 22.85
CA LYS A 146 -13.78 -18.01 24.04
C LYS A 146 -13.65 -16.50 23.82
N ARG A 147 -13.22 -16.07 22.63
CA ARG A 147 -13.09 -14.65 22.25
C ARG A 147 -14.41 -13.88 22.19
N ASP A 148 -15.52 -14.60 21.98
CA ASP A 148 -16.87 -14.05 21.82
C ASP A 148 -17.71 -14.37 23.09
N CYS A 149 -17.03 -14.64 24.22
CA CYS A 149 -17.68 -15.05 25.46
C CYS A 149 -18.19 -13.84 26.24
N PRO A 150 -19.51 -13.72 26.47
CA PRO A 150 -20.08 -12.56 27.19
C PRO A 150 -19.50 -12.41 28.61
N THR A 151 -19.17 -13.54 29.27
CA THR A 151 -18.55 -13.54 30.60
C THR A 151 -17.11 -13.02 30.57
N LEU A 152 -16.37 -13.26 29.48
CA LEU A 152 -15.03 -12.71 29.26
C LEU A 152 -15.13 -11.19 28.96
N MET A 153 -16.12 -10.78 28.15
CA MET A 153 -16.34 -9.37 27.79
C MET A 153 -16.73 -8.53 29.03
N LYS A 154 -17.62 -9.04 29.89
CA LYS A 154 -17.95 -8.40 31.19
C LYS A 154 -16.76 -8.30 32.15
N LYS A 155 -15.88 -9.31 32.21
CA LYS A 155 -14.65 -9.24 33.03
C LYS A 155 -13.64 -8.21 32.52
N GLN A 156 -13.71 -7.83 31.24
CA GLN A 156 -12.85 -6.83 30.62
C GLN A 156 -13.43 -5.41 30.68
N GLY A 157 -14.53 -5.20 31.40
CA GLY A 157 -15.15 -3.88 31.56
C GLY A 157 -15.81 -3.35 30.28
N ILE A 158 -16.13 -4.25 29.34
CA ILE A 158 -16.91 -3.93 28.14
C ILE A 158 -18.38 -4.15 28.52
N ASP A 159 -19.12 -3.07 28.73
CA ASP A 159 -20.56 -3.12 28.94
C ASP A 159 -21.26 -3.25 27.58
N ASP A 160 -22.00 -4.34 27.40
CA ASP A 160 -22.78 -4.63 26.20
C ASP A 160 -24.10 -3.85 26.29
N GLN A 161 -24.26 -2.80 25.48
CA GLN A 161 -25.59 -2.39 25.03
C GLN A 161 -25.72 -2.48 23.50
N GLU A 162 -26.31 -3.63 23.13
CA GLU A 162 -27.29 -3.85 22.04
C GLU A 162 -26.82 -3.89 20.57
N LEU A 163 -26.54 -5.12 20.11
CA LEU A 163 -26.99 -5.55 18.78
C LEU A 163 -28.52 -5.72 18.81
N PRO A 164 -29.28 -5.15 17.85
CA PRO A 164 -30.73 -5.23 17.86
C PRO A 164 -31.22 -6.65 17.52
N CYS A 165 -31.94 -7.23 18.48
CA CYS A 165 -32.94 -8.27 18.23
C CYS A 165 -34.32 -7.60 18.29
N LEU A 166 -35.10 -7.76 17.22
CA LEU A 166 -36.47 -7.29 17.08
C LEU A 166 -37.36 -7.86 18.20
N THR A 167 -37.92 -7.01 19.07
CA THR A 167 -39.34 -7.04 19.47
C THR A 167 -39.72 -5.80 20.29
N SER A 168 -41.02 -5.53 20.25
CA SER A 168 -41.78 -4.32 20.58
C SER A 168 -41.78 -3.80 22.03
N THR A 169 -42.07 -2.49 22.10
CA THR A 169 -42.92 -1.75 23.08
C THR A 169 -42.36 -1.23 24.42
N THR A 170 -42.60 0.09 24.58
CA THR A 170 -42.99 0.90 25.76
C THR A 170 -41.95 1.54 26.71
N ASN A 171 -42.05 2.88 26.72
CA ASN A 171 -42.10 3.84 27.84
C ASN A 171 -40.81 4.29 28.57
N ASN A 172 -40.55 5.60 28.40
CA ASN A 172 -40.10 6.64 29.35
C ASN A 172 -39.48 6.21 30.69
N ILE A 173 -38.35 6.84 31.04
CA ILE A 173 -38.17 7.68 32.24
C ILE A 173 -36.82 8.43 32.11
N ASP A 174 -36.87 9.72 32.43
CA ASP A 174 -35.73 10.65 32.59
C ASP A 174 -34.75 10.16 33.67
N ASP A 175 -33.46 10.51 33.55
CA ASP A 175 -32.74 11.16 34.66
C ASP A 175 -31.36 11.68 34.26
N ASN A 176 -31.19 12.98 34.54
CA ASN A 176 -29.96 13.76 34.53
C ASN A 176 -28.99 13.26 35.61
N VAL A 177 -27.77 12.83 35.22
CA VAL A 177 -26.55 13.09 36.03
C VAL A 177 -25.36 13.28 35.09
N GLU A 178 -25.00 14.54 34.91
CA GLU A 178 -23.79 15.00 34.25
C GLU A 178 -22.59 14.78 35.19
N SER A 179 -21.61 13.99 34.78
CA SER A 179 -20.28 14.02 35.39
C SER A 179 -19.20 14.00 34.30
N SER A 180 -18.44 15.08 34.28
CA SER A 180 -17.33 15.39 33.40
C SER A 180 -16.25 14.29 33.44
N LYS A 181 -16.17 13.51 32.37
CA LYS A 181 -14.93 12.86 31.95
C LYS A 181 -14.57 13.46 30.61
N GLU A 182 -13.49 14.24 30.57
CA GLU A 182 -12.86 14.69 29.33
C GLU A 182 -12.58 13.46 28.46
N LYS A 183 -13.41 13.27 27.43
CA LYS A 183 -13.16 12.29 26.38
C LYS A 183 -11.92 12.76 25.64
N THR A 184 -10.79 12.09 25.83
CA THR A 184 -9.67 12.18 24.90
C THR A 184 -10.23 11.87 23.50
N ILE A 185 -10.34 12.89 22.65
CA ILE A 185 -10.93 12.74 21.33
C ILE A 185 -9.99 11.89 20.49
N ILE A 186 -10.30 10.60 20.35
CA ILE A 186 -9.61 9.71 19.41
C ILE A 186 -10.06 10.14 18.01
N ASN A 187 -9.34 11.07 17.40
CA ASN A 187 -9.59 11.50 16.03
C ASN A 187 -9.06 10.46 15.05
N LYS A 188 -9.89 9.44 14.78
CA LYS A 188 -9.74 8.58 13.59
C LYS A 188 -9.80 9.46 12.35
N MET A 189 -8.75 9.44 11.54
CA MET A 189 -8.71 10.13 10.25
C MET A 189 -9.19 9.22 9.14
N LYS A 190 -9.97 9.79 8.21
CA LYS A 190 -10.42 9.12 7.00
C LYS A 190 -9.46 9.44 5.87
N ILE A 191 -8.62 8.46 5.54
CA ILE A 191 -7.57 8.62 4.54
C ILE A 191 -7.96 7.84 3.29
N ALA A 192 -8.03 8.52 2.15
CA ALA A 192 -8.13 7.90 0.85
C ALA A 192 -6.73 7.47 0.40
N ILE A 193 -6.59 6.19 0.05
CA ILE A 193 -5.37 5.63 -0.54
C ILE A 193 -5.65 5.36 -2.01
N GLU A 194 -4.78 5.83 -2.89
CA GLU A 194 -4.84 5.64 -4.34
C GLU A 194 -3.57 4.94 -4.83
N GLY A 195 -3.73 4.08 -5.85
CA GLY A 195 -2.65 3.32 -6.46
C GLY A 195 -1.80 4.14 -7.44
N CYS A 196 -2.09 3.99 -8.73
CA CYS A 196 -1.40 4.74 -9.80
C CYS A 196 -2.36 5.75 -10.45
N CYS A 197 -2.02 7.04 -10.35
CA CYS A 197 -2.85 8.13 -10.83
C CYS A 197 -2.91 8.24 -12.37
N HIS A 198 -1.75 8.16 -13.05
CA HIS A 198 -1.59 8.41 -14.49
C HIS A 198 -2.23 9.73 -14.98
N GLY A 199 -2.17 10.76 -14.14
CA GLY A 199 -2.69 12.09 -14.41
C GLY A 199 -4.21 12.25 -14.33
N GLU A 200 -4.98 11.22 -13.96
CA GLU A 200 -6.45 11.22 -13.89
C GLU A 200 -6.98 11.85 -12.58
N LEU A 201 -6.41 12.99 -12.18
CA LEU A 201 -6.72 13.67 -10.91
C LEU A 201 -8.19 14.05 -10.80
N ASP A 202 -8.81 14.51 -11.88
CA ASP A 202 -10.21 14.92 -11.87
C ASP A 202 -11.10 13.73 -11.47
N ARG A 203 -10.86 12.55 -12.05
CA ARG A 203 -11.63 11.34 -11.74
C ARG A 203 -11.42 10.86 -10.31
N ILE A 204 -10.20 10.97 -9.79
CA ILE A 204 -9.89 10.60 -8.41
C ILE A 204 -10.67 11.50 -7.45
N TYR A 205 -10.63 12.82 -7.66
CA TYR A 205 -11.37 13.77 -6.82
C TYR A 205 -12.89 13.65 -6.97
N GLU A 206 -13.41 13.41 -8.18
CA GLU A 206 -14.83 13.12 -8.41
C GLU A 206 -15.26 11.86 -7.63
N THR A 207 -14.45 10.80 -7.66
CA THR A 207 -14.70 9.55 -6.92
C THR A 207 -14.71 9.80 -5.41
N ILE A 208 -13.77 10.61 -4.91
CA ILE A 208 -13.73 11.02 -3.50
C ILE A 208 -15.01 11.78 -3.12
N ASN A 209 -15.40 12.78 -3.92
CA ASN A 209 -16.61 13.55 -3.68
C ASN A 209 -17.88 12.68 -3.68
N GLN A 210 -17.95 11.69 -4.59
CA GLN A 210 -19.03 10.72 -4.60
C GLN A 210 -19.05 9.88 -3.31
N ILE A 211 -17.89 9.39 -2.85
CA ILE A 211 -17.79 8.63 -1.60
C ILE A 211 -18.19 9.47 -0.38
N GLU A 212 -17.72 10.73 -0.31
CA GLU A 212 -18.08 11.67 0.75
C GLU A 212 -19.60 11.90 0.79
N THR A 213 -20.21 12.12 -0.37
CA THR A 213 -21.65 12.36 -0.50
C THR A 213 -22.47 11.11 -0.17
N GLU A 214 -22.13 9.95 -0.73
CA GLU A 214 -22.90 8.72 -0.54
C GLU A 214 -22.82 8.20 0.90
N ARG A 215 -21.66 8.35 1.55
CA ARG A 215 -21.42 7.85 2.91
C ARG A 215 -21.60 8.90 3.99
N GLN A 216 -21.83 10.16 3.61
CA GLN A 216 -21.92 11.30 4.53
C GLN A 216 -20.68 11.38 5.44
N ILE A 217 -19.50 11.28 4.82
CA ILE A 217 -18.20 11.39 5.49
C ILE A 217 -17.37 12.51 4.86
N LYS A 218 -16.36 12.99 5.59
CA LYS A 218 -15.29 13.82 5.03
C LYS A 218 -14.00 13.01 4.98
N ILE A 219 -13.29 13.08 3.87
CA ILE A 219 -11.95 12.55 3.70
C ILE A 219 -10.96 13.64 4.09
N ASP A 220 -10.08 13.32 5.04
CA ASP A 220 -9.13 14.26 5.63
C ASP A 220 -7.87 14.41 4.78
N LEU A 221 -7.45 13.31 4.13
CA LEU A 221 -6.19 13.22 3.39
C LEU A 221 -6.29 12.22 2.23
N LEU A 222 -5.66 12.55 1.10
CA LEU A 222 -5.44 11.64 -0.02
C LEU A 222 -3.94 11.30 -0.14
N LEU A 223 -3.63 10.01 -0.19
CA LEU A 223 -2.29 9.47 -0.43
C LEU A 223 -2.24 8.76 -1.79
N ILE A 224 -1.41 9.25 -2.71
CA ILE A 224 -1.19 8.66 -4.05
C ILE A 224 0.16 7.95 -4.10
N CYS A 225 0.16 6.66 -4.41
CA CYS A 225 1.35 5.80 -4.35
C CYS A 225 2.20 5.85 -5.64
N GLY A 226 2.04 6.85 -6.49
CA GLY A 226 2.93 7.18 -7.60
C GLY A 226 2.29 7.09 -8.99
N ASP A 227 3.14 7.19 -10.01
CA ASP A 227 2.73 7.49 -11.38
C ASP A 227 1.78 8.69 -11.40
N PHE A 228 2.12 9.74 -10.65
CA PHE A 228 1.28 10.91 -10.44
C PHE A 228 1.10 11.72 -11.72
N GLN A 229 2.17 11.83 -12.52
CA GLN A 229 2.22 12.54 -13.79
C GLN A 229 1.95 14.05 -13.61
N SER A 230 2.83 14.73 -12.86
CA SER A 230 2.79 16.18 -12.60
C SER A 230 3.22 17.04 -13.79
N VAL A 231 2.65 16.80 -14.98
CA VAL A 231 3.01 17.48 -16.22
C VAL A 231 2.43 18.91 -16.25
N ARG A 232 3.29 19.93 -16.26
CA ARG A 232 2.89 21.36 -16.31
C ARG A 232 2.63 21.83 -17.74
N ASN A 233 3.40 21.31 -18.69
CA ASN A 233 3.43 21.69 -20.10
C ASN A 233 3.97 20.55 -20.99
N GLU A 234 3.98 20.74 -22.30
CA GLU A 234 4.46 19.75 -23.27
C GLU A 234 5.95 19.40 -23.16
N HIS A 235 6.78 20.26 -22.57
CA HIS A 235 8.18 19.94 -22.34
C HIS A 235 8.31 18.86 -21.25
N ASP A 236 7.62 19.04 -20.13
CA ASP A 236 7.53 18.02 -19.08
C ASP A 236 7.00 16.68 -19.65
N LEU A 237 6.06 16.75 -20.60
CA LEU A 237 5.54 15.56 -21.25
C LEU A 237 6.62 14.80 -22.06
N GLN A 238 7.61 15.51 -22.59
CA GLN A 238 8.75 14.92 -23.30
C GLN A 238 9.76 14.27 -22.35
N SER A 239 9.84 14.75 -21.10
CA SER A 239 10.70 14.21 -20.03
C SER A 239 10.16 12.90 -19.42
N MET A 240 8.94 12.50 -19.78
CA MET A 240 8.36 11.23 -19.34
C MET A 240 8.92 10.02 -20.09
N ALA A 241 9.28 8.96 -19.35
CA ALA A 241 9.64 7.66 -19.89
C ALA A 241 8.42 6.84 -20.41
N VAL A 242 7.56 7.49 -21.17
CA VAL A 242 6.37 6.93 -21.82
C VAL A 242 6.55 7.00 -23.34
N PRO A 243 6.22 5.95 -24.12
CA PRO A 243 6.25 6.03 -25.58
C PRO A 243 5.41 7.21 -26.10
N PRO A 244 5.88 7.98 -27.12
CA PRO A 244 5.23 9.22 -27.54
C PRO A 244 3.72 9.11 -27.84
N LYS A 245 3.29 8.00 -28.43
CA LYS A 245 1.87 7.73 -28.75
C LYS A 245 0.93 7.57 -27.54
N TYR A 246 1.47 7.41 -26.34
CA TYR A 246 0.70 7.24 -25.11
C TYR A 246 0.84 8.44 -24.17
N ARG A 247 1.56 9.48 -24.58
CA ARG A 247 1.73 10.71 -23.81
C ARG A 247 0.47 11.57 -23.94
N SER A 248 -0.02 12.07 -22.81
CA SER A 248 -1.17 12.98 -22.71
C SER A 248 -0.89 14.02 -21.62
N MET A 249 -1.34 15.25 -21.80
CA MET A 249 -1.23 16.31 -20.78
C MET A 249 -2.04 15.99 -19.51
N GLN A 250 -3.12 15.21 -19.65
CA GLN A 250 -4.04 14.86 -18.57
C GLN A 250 -4.49 16.11 -17.77
N ASP A 251 -4.59 16.01 -16.44
CA ASP A 251 -5.30 17.01 -15.64
C ASP A 251 -4.39 17.98 -14.89
N PHE A 252 -3.16 17.57 -14.54
CA PHE A 252 -2.35 18.27 -13.54
C PHE A 252 -2.05 19.74 -13.87
N TRP A 253 -1.80 20.08 -15.14
CA TRP A 253 -1.51 21.46 -15.56
C TRP A 253 -2.60 22.47 -15.15
N ARG A 254 -3.86 22.04 -15.00
CA ARG A 254 -4.97 22.87 -14.50
C ARG A 254 -4.86 23.18 -13.01
N TYR A 255 -4.31 22.24 -12.23
CA TYR A 255 -4.03 22.46 -10.81
C TYR A 255 -2.79 23.33 -10.62
N TYR A 256 -1.76 23.10 -11.45
CA TYR A 256 -0.54 23.90 -11.45
C TYR A 256 -0.80 25.37 -11.83
N SER A 257 -1.66 25.62 -12.81
CA SER A 257 -2.02 26.96 -13.28
C SER A 257 -2.92 27.75 -12.33
N GLY A 258 -3.56 27.09 -11.38
CA GLY A 258 -4.61 27.66 -10.53
C GLY A 258 -6.01 27.67 -11.14
N GLU A 259 -6.21 27.10 -12.34
CA GLU A 259 -7.56 26.87 -12.89
C GLU A 259 -8.40 25.97 -11.96
N LYS A 260 -7.75 24.99 -11.32
CA LYS A 260 -8.34 24.10 -10.32
C LYS A 260 -7.53 24.12 -9.02
N ARG A 261 -8.19 23.79 -7.92
CA ARG A 261 -7.56 23.53 -6.61
C ARG A 261 -7.95 22.13 -6.15
N ALA A 262 -7.00 21.38 -5.58
CA ALA A 262 -7.31 20.07 -5.03
C ALA A 262 -8.31 20.19 -3.85
N PRO A 263 -9.44 19.48 -3.87
CA PRO A 263 -10.48 19.60 -2.84
C PRO A 263 -10.12 18.91 -1.52
N VAL A 264 -9.11 18.05 -1.53
CA VAL A 264 -8.58 17.33 -0.37
C VAL A 264 -7.05 17.46 -0.41
N LEU A 265 -6.43 17.63 0.76
CA LEU A 265 -4.98 17.65 0.86
C LEU A 265 -4.43 16.36 0.30
N THR A 266 -3.54 16.48 -0.68
CA THR A 266 -3.04 15.34 -1.46
C THR A 266 -1.54 15.23 -1.30
N ILE A 267 -1.07 14.11 -0.77
CA ILE A 267 0.35 13.76 -0.70
C ILE A 267 0.62 12.67 -1.73
N PHE A 268 1.71 12.79 -2.48
CA PHE A 268 2.13 11.76 -3.41
C PHE A 268 3.64 11.51 -3.38
N ILE A 269 4.02 10.30 -3.79
CA ILE A 269 5.40 9.90 -4.13
C ILE A 269 5.51 9.74 -5.64
N GLY A 270 6.72 9.74 -6.18
CA GLY A 270 6.95 9.50 -7.61
C GLY A 270 6.91 8.00 -7.95
N GLY A 271 6.42 7.67 -9.14
CA GLY A 271 6.54 6.35 -9.77
C GLY A 271 7.58 6.34 -10.90
N ASN A 272 7.26 5.66 -12.00
CA ASN A 272 8.11 5.59 -13.20
C ASN A 272 7.54 6.36 -14.41
N HIS A 273 6.30 6.84 -14.32
CA HIS A 273 5.68 7.71 -15.32
C HIS A 273 5.47 9.11 -14.76
N GLU A 274 6.58 9.85 -14.67
CA GLU A 274 6.59 11.18 -14.05
C GLU A 274 7.19 12.24 -14.97
N ALA A 275 6.74 13.48 -14.78
CA ALA A 275 7.44 14.68 -15.23
C ALA A 275 8.71 14.86 -14.40
N SER A 276 9.73 14.07 -14.72
CA SER A 276 10.93 13.93 -13.89
C SER A 276 11.79 15.20 -13.86
N ASP A 277 11.67 16.03 -14.89
CA ASP A 277 12.28 17.35 -14.98
C ASP A 277 11.63 18.38 -14.05
N PHE A 278 10.36 18.23 -13.71
CA PHE A 278 9.74 19.03 -12.65
C PHE A 278 10.06 18.46 -11.27
N LEU A 279 9.93 17.13 -11.08
CA LEU A 279 10.14 16.52 -9.76
C LEU A 279 11.60 16.58 -9.27
N ILE A 280 12.58 16.67 -10.18
CA ILE A 280 13.99 16.88 -9.81
C ILE A 280 14.22 18.19 -9.06
N GLU A 281 13.37 19.21 -9.27
CA GLU A 281 13.48 20.50 -8.58
C GLU A 281 13.14 20.41 -7.07
N LEU A 282 12.50 19.31 -6.64
CA LEU A 282 11.97 19.10 -5.28
C LEU A 282 12.52 17.80 -4.65
N PRO A 283 13.85 17.61 -4.55
CA PRO A 283 14.46 16.36 -4.06
C PRO A 283 14.06 16.03 -2.61
N TYR A 284 13.79 17.06 -1.80
CA TYR A 284 13.37 16.95 -0.40
C TYR A 284 11.87 17.13 -0.19
N GLY A 285 11.09 17.19 -1.27
CA GLY A 285 9.65 17.42 -1.25
C GLY A 285 9.25 18.89 -1.28
N GLY A 286 7.97 19.14 -1.54
CA GLY A 286 7.40 20.49 -1.64
C GLY A 286 6.04 20.52 -2.32
N TRP A 287 5.38 21.68 -2.27
CA TRP A 287 4.12 21.92 -2.96
C TRP A 287 4.36 22.01 -4.47
N VAL A 288 3.67 21.14 -5.22
CA VAL A 288 3.69 21.16 -6.70
C VAL A 288 2.51 21.92 -7.29
N ALA A 289 1.47 22.12 -6.48
CA ALA A 289 0.30 22.94 -6.73
C ALA A 289 -0.37 23.23 -5.37
N PRO A 290 -1.31 24.19 -5.26
CA PRO A 290 -2.02 24.43 -4.01
C PRO A 290 -2.73 23.16 -3.53
N ASN A 291 -2.47 22.78 -2.27
CA ASN A 291 -3.03 21.58 -1.63
C ASN A 291 -2.57 20.22 -2.21
N ILE A 292 -1.48 20.21 -3.01
CA ILE A 292 -0.83 18.99 -3.54
C ILE A 292 0.66 19.01 -3.20
N TYR A 293 1.10 18.07 -2.36
CA TYR A 293 2.45 17.97 -1.83
C TYR A 293 3.19 16.73 -2.36
N TYR A 294 4.36 16.95 -2.95
CA TYR A 294 5.28 15.89 -3.35
C TYR A 294 6.22 15.53 -2.20
N MET A 295 6.39 14.25 -1.93
CA MET A 295 7.30 13.75 -0.88
C MET A 295 8.79 13.86 -1.25
N GLY A 296 9.16 14.23 -2.47
CA GLY A 296 10.57 14.18 -2.87
C GLY A 296 11.06 12.75 -3.11
N TYR A 297 12.37 12.56 -3.15
CA TYR A 297 12.97 11.24 -3.34
C TYR A 297 12.70 10.29 -2.17
N ALA A 298 12.85 10.83 -0.96
CA ALA A 298 12.42 10.23 0.29
C ALA A 298 12.11 11.33 1.29
N ASN A 299 11.08 11.13 2.11
CA ASN A 299 10.74 12.08 3.16
C ASN A 299 9.88 11.43 4.25
N VAL A 300 9.84 12.06 5.43
CA VAL A 300 8.84 11.81 6.46
C VAL A 300 8.18 13.14 6.79
N VAL A 301 6.86 13.17 6.71
CA VAL A 301 6.05 14.34 7.07
C VAL A 301 5.00 13.96 8.11
N ASN A 302 4.51 14.96 8.83
CA ASN A 302 3.51 14.80 9.87
C ASN A 302 2.20 15.46 9.44
N PHE A 303 1.07 14.80 9.73
CA PHE A 303 -0.27 15.33 9.50
C PHE A 303 -1.19 14.91 10.65
N ASN A 304 -1.64 15.87 11.48
CA ASN A 304 -2.54 15.60 12.61
C ASN A 304 -2.10 14.42 13.52
N GLY A 305 -0.79 14.30 13.74
CA GLY A 305 -0.18 13.24 14.55
C GLY A 305 0.17 11.97 13.78
N LEU A 306 -0.30 11.80 12.53
CA LEU A 306 0.19 10.73 11.66
C LEU A 306 1.59 11.05 11.20
N ARG A 307 2.45 10.05 11.29
CA ARG A 307 3.81 10.09 10.75
C ARG A 307 3.89 9.28 9.46
N ILE A 308 4.14 9.96 8.34
CA ILE A 308 3.99 9.42 6.99
C ILE A 308 5.35 9.45 6.29
N GLY A 309 5.94 8.27 6.08
CA GLY A 309 7.15 8.09 5.28
C GLY A 309 6.81 7.82 3.81
N GLY A 310 7.66 8.28 2.90
CA GLY A 310 7.55 8.03 1.46
C GLY A 310 8.91 7.73 0.83
N LEU A 311 8.94 6.78 -0.10
CA LEU A 311 10.08 6.49 -0.99
C LEU A 311 9.59 6.49 -2.44
N SER A 312 10.09 7.43 -3.23
CA SER A 312 9.73 7.58 -4.64
C SER A 312 10.55 6.65 -5.55
N GLY A 313 9.94 6.23 -6.64
CA GLY A 313 10.60 5.54 -7.74
C GLY A 313 10.46 4.02 -7.73
N ILE A 314 11.17 3.38 -8.68
CA ILE A 314 11.23 1.92 -8.82
C ILE A 314 12.65 1.39 -8.66
N TYR A 315 12.80 0.13 -8.28
CA TYR A 315 14.11 -0.47 -8.05
C TYR A 315 14.74 -1.00 -9.35
N LYS A 316 15.99 -0.59 -9.61
CA LYS A 316 16.88 -1.21 -10.60
C LYS A 316 18.27 -1.42 -10.02
N PRO A 317 18.76 -2.68 -9.93
CA PRO A 317 20.04 -2.99 -9.30
C PRO A 317 21.22 -2.22 -9.89
N GLN A 318 21.23 -2.00 -11.21
CA GLN A 318 22.35 -1.34 -11.88
C GLN A 318 22.51 0.15 -11.56
N ASP A 319 21.45 0.83 -11.12
CA ASP A 319 21.49 2.26 -10.78
C ASP A 319 21.45 2.51 -9.27
N TYR A 320 21.13 1.49 -8.47
CA TYR A 320 20.89 1.62 -7.03
C TYR A 320 22.07 2.23 -6.26
N ASN A 321 23.30 1.77 -6.55
CA ASN A 321 24.50 2.26 -5.87
C ASN A 321 25.15 3.45 -6.60
N ILE A 322 24.53 4.02 -7.62
CA ILE A 322 25.07 5.14 -8.37
C ILE A 322 24.52 6.45 -7.78
N GLY A 323 25.30 7.53 -7.81
CA GLY A 323 24.80 8.86 -7.46
C GLY A 323 23.68 9.33 -8.40
N ARG A 324 22.92 10.35 -7.99
CA ARG A 324 21.99 11.03 -8.90
C ARG A 324 22.76 12.09 -9.70
N TYR A 325 22.96 11.83 -10.98
CA TYR A 325 23.75 12.68 -11.89
C TYR A 325 22.90 13.23 -13.05
N GLU A 326 21.67 12.75 -13.16
CA GLU A 326 20.75 13.06 -14.25
C GLU A 326 20.34 14.53 -14.21
N LEU A 327 20.35 15.19 -15.37
CA LEU A 327 19.84 16.54 -15.56
C LEU A 327 19.07 16.64 -16.87
N PRO A 328 18.01 17.46 -16.94
CA PRO A 328 17.35 17.76 -18.20
C PRO A 328 18.27 18.56 -19.14
N PRO A 329 18.11 18.45 -20.48
CA PRO A 329 17.24 17.49 -21.16
C PRO A 329 17.78 16.05 -21.04
N PHE A 330 16.88 15.09 -20.79
CA PHE A 330 17.26 13.70 -20.60
C PHE A 330 17.48 12.97 -21.94
N ASP A 331 18.48 12.10 -21.96
CA ASP A 331 18.66 11.09 -23.00
C ASP A 331 17.86 9.81 -22.71
N GLU A 332 17.93 8.82 -23.60
CA GLU A 332 17.18 7.56 -23.44
C GLU A 332 17.53 6.79 -22.15
N ARG A 333 18.72 6.99 -21.58
CA ARG A 333 19.15 6.31 -20.36
C ARG A 333 18.69 7.08 -19.13
N THR A 334 19.02 8.36 -19.06
CA THR A 334 18.78 9.27 -17.93
C THR A 334 17.30 9.52 -17.69
N ILE A 335 16.48 9.50 -18.75
CA ILE A 335 15.02 9.58 -18.63
C ILE A 335 14.44 8.41 -17.83
N ARG A 336 15.16 7.28 -17.78
CA ARG A 336 14.77 6.09 -16.99
C ARG A 336 15.46 6.07 -15.63
N SER A 337 16.76 6.37 -15.59
CA SER A 337 17.50 6.26 -14.34
C SER A 337 17.16 7.34 -13.32
N ILE A 338 16.60 8.48 -13.72
CA ILE A 338 16.19 9.57 -12.82
C ILE A 338 15.18 9.13 -11.74
N TYR A 339 14.22 8.26 -12.09
CA TYR A 339 13.20 7.77 -11.16
C TYR A 339 13.57 6.43 -10.49
N HIS A 340 14.78 5.90 -10.71
CA HIS A 340 15.19 4.69 -9.99
C HIS A 340 15.56 5.03 -8.53
N ILE A 341 15.21 4.14 -7.59
CA ILE A 341 15.57 4.28 -6.18
C ILE A 341 17.10 4.26 -6.02
N ARG A 342 17.66 5.13 -5.17
CA ARG A 342 19.08 5.13 -4.81
C ARG A 342 19.33 4.62 -3.40
N SER A 343 20.53 4.08 -3.19
CA SER A 343 20.96 3.53 -1.91
C SER A 343 20.94 4.56 -0.79
N LEU A 344 21.23 5.84 -1.09
CA LEU A 344 21.20 6.92 -0.10
C LEU A 344 19.81 7.16 0.50
N ASP A 345 18.76 7.14 -0.33
CA ASP A 345 17.39 7.39 0.12
C ASP A 345 16.91 6.27 1.05
N VAL A 346 17.21 5.02 0.66
CA VAL A 346 16.92 3.83 1.45
C VAL A 346 17.72 3.84 2.74
N TYR A 347 18.99 4.21 2.68
CA TYR A 347 19.85 4.32 3.85
C TYR A 347 19.32 5.31 4.88
N ARG A 348 18.90 6.51 4.43
CA ARG A 348 18.26 7.54 5.25
C ARG A 348 16.97 7.01 5.88
N MET A 349 16.08 6.41 5.09
CA MET A 349 14.81 5.86 5.58
C MET A 349 15.02 4.78 6.65
N LYS A 350 16.06 3.94 6.51
CA LYS A 350 16.42 2.93 7.51
C LYS A 350 16.89 3.52 8.86
N GLN A 351 17.26 4.79 8.92
CA GLN A 351 17.65 5.47 10.17
C GLN A 351 16.45 5.95 11.00
N VAL A 352 15.24 5.95 10.44
CA VAL A 352 14.02 6.31 11.15
C VAL A 352 13.76 5.24 12.22
N GLN A 353 13.96 5.59 13.49
CA GLN A 353 13.91 4.68 14.63
C GLN A 353 13.04 5.23 15.77
N GLN A 354 13.03 6.54 15.99
CA GLN A 354 12.31 7.18 17.08
C GLN A 354 10.86 7.48 16.68
N GLY A 355 9.90 6.86 17.37
CA GLY A 355 8.49 7.01 17.01
C GLY A 355 8.18 6.18 15.77
N LYS A 356 7.37 5.14 15.94
CA LYS A 356 7.04 4.23 14.85
C LYS A 356 6.30 4.99 13.75
N LEU A 357 6.63 4.74 12.48
CA LEU A 357 5.86 5.29 11.36
C LEU A 357 4.45 4.71 11.36
N ASP A 358 3.44 5.57 11.22
CA ASP A 358 2.08 5.13 10.97
C ASP A 358 1.96 4.56 9.57
N ILE A 359 2.47 5.30 8.58
CA ILE A 359 2.30 4.99 7.16
C ILE A 359 3.66 5.04 6.48
N MET A 360 3.92 4.06 5.62
CA MET A 360 4.99 4.09 4.64
C MET A 360 4.39 3.95 3.24
N MET A 361 4.84 4.79 2.30
CA MET A 361 4.44 4.76 0.90
C MET A 361 5.62 4.38 0.01
N SER A 362 5.38 3.51 -0.98
CA SER A 362 6.33 3.20 -2.04
C SER A 362 5.60 2.91 -3.35
N HIS A 363 6.19 3.21 -4.50
CA HIS A 363 5.53 2.86 -5.77
C HIS A 363 5.62 1.36 -6.02
N ASP A 364 6.85 0.83 -6.04
CA ASP A 364 7.12 -0.61 -6.09
C ASP A 364 6.71 -1.31 -4.79
N TRP A 365 6.48 -2.63 -4.89
CA TRP A 365 6.20 -3.46 -3.73
C TRP A 365 7.51 -3.88 -3.04
N PRO A 366 7.54 -4.02 -1.71
CA PRO A 366 8.59 -4.75 -1.03
C PRO A 366 8.71 -6.17 -1.59
N ARG A 367 9.93 -6.60 -1.92
CA ARG A 367 10.15 -7.97 -2.40
C ARG A 367 9.65 -8.98 -1.37
N GLY A 368 9.04 -10.07 -1.85
CA GLY A 368 8.54 -11.15 -1.00
C GLY A 368 7.22 -10.85 -0.27
N ILE A 369 6.66 -9.63 -0.37
CA ILE A 369 5.40 -9.27 0.30
C ILE A 369 4.23 -10.19 -0.06
N VAL A 370 4.28 -10.79 -1.26
CA VAL A 370 3.28 -11.74 -1.77
C VAL A 370 3.09 -12.96 -0.87
N TRP A 371 4.10 -13.33 -0.09
CA TRP A 371 4.06 -14.49 0.81
C TRP A 371 3.30 -14.23 2.11
N TYR A 372 2.97 -12.96 2.39
CA TYR A 372 2.21 -12.52 3.56
C TYR A 372 0.72 -12.30 3.25
N GLY A 373 0.27 -12.64 2.03
CA GLY A 373 -1.12 -12.52 1.59
C GLY A 373 -1.58 -13.72 0.76
N ASP A 374 -2.67 -13.56 0.02
CA ASP A 374 -3.24 -14.63 -0.81
C ASP A 374 -2.52 -14.72 -2.18
N THR A 375 -1.32 -15.33 -2.19
CA THR A 375 -0.52 -15.50 -3.40
C THR A 375 -1.26 -16.30 -4.48
N GLN A 376 -2.10 -17.26 -4.09
CA GLN A 376 -2.85 -18.08 -5.04
C GLN A 376 -3.86 -17.24 -5.82
N ARG A 377 -4.63 -16.40 -5.12
CA ARG A 377 -5.56 -15.46 -5.76
C ARG A 377 -4.84 -14.43 -6.62
N LEU A 378 -3.67 -13.96 -6.19
CA LEU A 378 -2.83 -13.07 -7.00
C LEU A 378 -2.43 -13.74 -8.32
N LEU A 379 -1.90 -14.97 -8.26
CA LEU A 379 -1.48 -15.73 -9.45
C LEU A 379 -2.65 -16.12 -10.36
N GLN A 380 -3.86 -16.31 -9.81
CA GLN A 380 -5.06 -16.50 -10.64
C GLN A 380 -5.38 -15.26 -11.48
N ARG A 381 -5.17 -14.05 -10.94
CA ARG A 381 -5.37 -12.79 -11.65
C ARG A 381 -4.20 -12.41 -12.56
N LYS A 382 -2.97 -12.72 -12.14
CA LYS A 382 -1.71 -12.27 -12.73
C LYS A 382 -0.74 -13.44 -12.88
N GLN A 383 -1.08 -14.38 -13.76
CA GLN A 383 -0.32 -15.63 -13.94
C GLN A 383 1.17 -15.41 -14.27
N TYR A 384 1.48 -14.32 -14.97
CA TYR A 384 2.85 -13.97 -15.37
C TYR A 384 3.76 -13.59 -14.19
N PHE A 385 3.23 -13.35 -12.98
CA PHE A 385 4.05 -13.16 -11.78
C PHE A 385 4.64 -14.46 -11.25
N HIS A 386 4.24 -15.64 -11.77
CA HIS A 386 4.69 -16.92 -11.24
C HIS A 386 6.21 -17.03 -11.18
N GLU A 387 6.91 -16.82 -12.29
CA GLU A 387 8.37 -16.92 -12.34
C GLU A 387 9.06 -15.93 -11.38
N ASP A 388 8.68 -14.66 -11.43
CA ASP A 388 9.28 -13.61 -10.59
C ASP A 388 9.04 -13.85 -9.10
N ILE A 389 7.88 -14.40 -8.72
CA ILE A 389 7.58 -14.74 -7.33
C ILE A 389 8.46 -15.90 -6.86
N TYR A 390 8.54 -16.99 -7.63
CA TYR A 390 9.29 -18.19 -7.22
C TYR A 390 10.80 -18.05 -7.35
N THR A 391 11.27 -17.12 -8.19
CA THR A 391 12.70 -16.75 -8.29
C THR A 391 13.10 -15.59 -7.39
N ASN A 392 12.18 -15.09 -6.56
CA ASN A 392 12.41 -13.97 -5.64
C ASN A 392 12.90 -12.68 -6.35
N LYS A 393 12.25 -12.34 -7.46
CA LYS A 393 12.52 -11.13 -8.26
C LYS A 393 11.36 -10.14 -8.26
N LEU A 394 10.15 -10.55 -7.88
CA LEU A 394 9.00 -9.65 -7.83
C LEU A 394 9.13 -8.63 -6.69
N GLY A 395 9.18 -7.36 -7.04
CA GLY A 395 9.28 -6.24 -6.10
C GLY A 395 10.72 -5.75 -5.89
N SER A 396 10.86 -4.86 -4.92
CA SER A 396 12.10 -4.15 -4.59
C SER A 396 12.74 -4.74 -3.34
N GLU A 397 13.98 -5.21 -3.49
CA GLU A 397 14.81 -5.70 -2.40
C GLU A 397 15.14 -4.59 -1.38
N PRO A 398 15.54 -3.37 -1.78
CA PRO A 398 15.73 -2.28 -0.82
C PRO A 398 14.48 -1.95 0.01
N LEU A 399 13.28 -2.06 -0.59
CA LEU A 399 12.03 -1.83 0.13
C LEU A 399 11.67 -2.98 1.09
N GLU A 400 12.09 -4.22 0.80
CA GLU A 400 12.02 -5.34 1.75
C GLU A 400 12.85 -5.04 3.00
N GLU A 401 14.07 -4.51 2.83
CA GLU A 401 14.91 -4.12 3.97
C GLU A 401 14.26 -3.01 4.82
N VAL A 402 13.71 -1.98 4.19
CA VAL A 402 13.00 -0.90 4.89
C VAL A 402 11.79 -1.43 5.65
N LEU A 403 10.98 -2.29 5.02
CA LEU A 403 9.81 -2.91 5.66
C LEU A 403 10.19 -3.68 6.93
N LEU A 404 11.25 -4.48 6.87
CA LEU A 404 11.70 -5.31 7.99
C LEU A 404 12.39 -4.50 9.10
N GLN A 405 13.04 -3.40 8.75
CA GLN A 405 13.77 -2.56 9.71
C GLN A 405 12.88 -1.49 10.36
N VAL A 406 12.12 -0.73 9.55
CA VAL A 406 11.30 0.40 10.03
C VAL A 406 9.94 -0.06 10.56
N GLN A 407 9.41 -1.17 10.01
CA GLN A 407 8.20 -1.85 10.50
C GLN A 407 6.98 -0.92 10.68
N PRO A 408 6.61 -0.11 9.68
CA PRO A 408 5.48 0.85 9.80
C PRO A 408 4.15 0.13 10.09
N ARG A 409 3.14 0.81 10.65
CA ARG A 409 1.83 0.17 10.88
C ARG A 409 1.11 -0.17 9.58
N TYR A 410 1.22 0.73 8.59
CA TYR A 410 0.67 0.56 7.26
C TYR A 410 1.75 0.73 6.21
N TRP A 411 1.66 -0.08 5.15
CA TRP A 411 2.47 0.08 3.95
C TRP A 411 1.55 0.15 2.73
N PHE A 412 1.61 1.25 2.00
CA PHE A 412 0.81 1.46 0.79
C PHE A 412 1.69 1.46 -0.45
N ALA A 413 1.27 0.70 -1.47
CA ALA A 413 2.02 0.59 -2.72
C ALA A 413 1.15 0.48 -3.99
N ALA A 414 1.77 0.52 -5.17
CA ALA A 414 1.07 0.51 -6.45
C ALA A 414 1.84 -0.28 -7.52
N HIS A 415 2.07 0.30 -8.69
CA HIS A 415 2.86 -0.18 -9.84
C HIS A 415 2.35 -1.45 -10.55
N LEU A 416 2.06 -2.52 -9.81
CA LEU A 416 1.72 -3.84 -10.36
C LEU A 416 0.28 -3.95 -10.87
N HIS A 417 -0.51 -2.87 -10.77
CA HIS A 417 -1.89 -2.76 -11.28
C HIS A 417 -2.76 -3.95 -10.83
N VAL A 418 -2.77 -4.18 -9.52
CA VAL A 418 -3.59 -5.19 -8.87
C VAL A 418 -3.76 -4.86 -7.40
N LYS A 419 -5.00 -4.93 -6.91
CA LYS A 419 -5.24 -4.88 -5.47
C LYS A 419 -4.75 -6.15 -4.79
N PHE A 420 -3.88 -5.97 -3.81
CA PHE A 420 -3.38 -7.04 -2.96
C PHE A 420 -3.18 -6.55 -1.54
N ALA A 421 -3.63 -7.34 -0.58
CA ALA A 421 -3.50 -7.07 0.84
C ALA A 421 -2.70 -8.19 1.50
N ALA A 422 -1.82 -7.81 2.42
CA ALA A 422 -0.98 -8.73 3.17
C ALA A 422 -0.79 -8.26 4.61
N LEU A 423 -0.52 -9.20 5.51
CA LEU A 423 -0.22 -8.92 6.91
C LEU A 423 1.17 -9.47 7.24
N VAL A 424 2.11 -8.56 7.49
CA VAL A 424 3.48 -8.90 7.85
C VAL A 424 3.57 -8.92 9.37
N GLU A 425 3.85 -10.07 9.95
CA GLU A 425 4.12 -10.22 11.38
C GLU A 425 5.62 -10.08 11.63
N HIS A 426 5.99 -9.11 12.46
CA HIS A 426 7.37 -8.85 12.86
C HIS A 426 7.74 -9.65 14.11
N THR A 427 9.04 -9.88 14.29
CA THR A 427 9.56 -10.70 15.40
C THR A 427 9.28 -10.12 16.79
N ASN A 428 9.05 -8.82 16.89
CA ASN A 428 8.70 -8.11 18.12
C ASN A 428 7.18 -8.14 18.42
N GLY A 429 6.40 -8.92 17.68
CA GLY A 429 4.95 -9.04 17.85
C GLY A 429 4.14 -7.90 17.22
N GLN A 430 4.80 -6.92 16.59
CA GLN A 430 4.12 -5.89 15.82
C GLN A 430 3.74 -6.43 14.43
N SER A 431 2.84 -5.73 13.75
CA SER A 431 2.50 -6.07 12.36
C SER A 431 2.45 -4.84 11.47
N THR A 432 2.74 -5.06 10.19
CA THR A 432 2.51 -4.10 9.10
C THR A 432 1.37 -4.59 8.23
N ARG A 433 0.37 -3.73 8.03
CA ARG A 433 -0.74 -3.97 7.10
C ARG A 433 -0.35 -3.41 5.74
N PHE A 434 -0.08 -4.31 4.79
CA PHE A 434 0.24 -3.93 3.42
C PHE A 434 -1.03 -3.87 2.58
N LEU A 435 -1.18 -2.81 1.80
CA LEU A 435 -2.20 -2.68 0.78
C LEU A 435 -1.58 -2.10 -0.49
N SER A 436 -1.85 -2.75 -1.61
CA SER A 436 -1.60 -2.21 -2.93
C SER A 436 -2.91 -2.04 -3.69
N LEU A 437 -2.93 -1.07 -4.59
CA LEU A 437 -4.11 -0.72 -5.38
C LEU A 437 -3.78 -0.68 -6.88
N ASP A 438 -4.84 -0.74 -7.69
CA ASP A 438 -4.75 -0.67 -9.14
C ASP A 438 -4.66 0.79 -9.61
N LYS A 439 -4.62 1.02 -10.93
CA LYS A 439 -4.70 2.35 -11.53
C LYS A 439 -6.12 2.82 -11.76
N CYS A 440 -6.32 4.14 -11.84
CA CYS A 440 -7.63 4.78 -12.08
C CYS A 440 -8.24 4.40 -13.44
N LEU A 441 -8.95 3.26 -13.47
CA LEU A 441 -9.67 2.76 -14.64
C LEU A 441 -11.03 2.17 -14.23
N PRO A 442 -12.03 2.18 -15.13
CA PRO A 442 -13.34 1.62 -14.86
C PRO A 442 -13.28 0.17 -14.35
N GLY A 443 -14.00 -0.10 -13.25
CA GLY A 443 -14.11 -1.43 -12.65
C GLY A 443 -12.84 -1.93 -11.96
N ARG A 444 -11.85 -1.07 -11.71
CA ARG A 444 -10.62 -1.41 -10.99
C ARG A 444 -10.66 -0.94 -9.54
N ASP A 445 -9.93 -1.67 -8.70
CA ASP A 445 -9.75 -1.37 -7.29
C ASP A 445 -8.62 -0.34 -7.09
N PHE A 446 -8.81 0.90 -7.58
CA PHE A 446 -7.75 1.92 -7.60
C PHE A 446 -7.73 2.84 -6.37
N LEU A 447 -8.84 2.94 -5.65
CA LEU A 447 -8.98 3.80 -4.48
C LEU A 447 -9.64 3.05 -3.32
N GLN A 448 -9.14 3.26 -2.10
CA GLN A 448 -9.71 2.71 -0.88
C GLN A 448 -9.61 3.71 0.27
N VAL A 449 -10.73 3.95 0.96
CA VAL A 449 -10.79 4.80 2.15
C VAL A 449 -10.60 3.94 3.40
N LEU A 450 -9.71 4.39 4.29
CA LEU A 450 -9.37 3.74 5.56
C LEU A 450 -9.54 4.71 6.73
N ASP A 451 -10.03 4.19 7.85
CA ASP A 451 -9.97 4.90 9.13
C ASP A 451 -8.63 4.58 9.81
N ILE A 452 -7.77 5.58 9.99
CA ILE A 452 -6.44 5.44 10.58
C ILE A 452 -6.32 6.34 11.79
N GLU A 453 -5.97 5.74 12.92
CA GLU A 453 -5.61 6.46 14.15
C GLU A 453 -4.10 6.66 14.18
N PRO A 454 -3.59 7.85 14.52
CA PRO A 454 -2.17 8.04 14.71
C PRO A 454 -1.67 7.27 15.95
N ILE A 455 -0.42 6.81 15.94
CA ILE A 455 0.21 6.20 17.12
C ILE A 455 0.27 7.20 18.27
N VAL A 456 0.65 8.43 17.96
CA VAL A 456 0.69 9.56 18.90
C VAL A 456 -0.37 10.57 18.45
N PRO A 457 -1.49 10.68 19.18
CA PRO A 457 -2.52 11.67 18.85
C PRO A 457 -1.96 13.09 18.87
N ALA A 458 -2.34 13.91 17.88
CA ALA A 458 -2.07 15.34 17.93
C ALA A 458 -2.84 15.98 19.09
N THR A 459 -2.16 16.83 19.86
CA THR A 459 -2.77 17.62 20.93
C THR A 459 -3.73 18.68 20.37
N ASN A 460 -3.37 19.32 19.25
CA ASN A 460 -4.19 20.26 18.51
C ASN A 460 -4.05 20.01 17.00
N PRO A 461 -4.96 19.25 16.36
CA PRO A 461 -4.89 18.99 14.92
C PRO A 461 -5.16 20.28 14.13
N THR A 462 -4.20 20.70 13.30
CA THR A 462 -4.29 21.92 12.49
C THR A 462 -4.78 21.65 11.07
N ASN A 463 -4.89 20.38 10.66
CA ASN A 463 -5.11 19.95 9.26
C ASN A 463 -4.03 20.49 8.30
N ARG A 464 -2.83 20.74 8.81
CA ARG A 464 -1.67 21.19 8.01
C ARG A 464 -0.55 20.17 8.07
N LEU A 465 0.29 20.18 7.03
CA LEU A 465 1.50 19.37 7.01
C LEU A 465 2.57 20.03 7.86
N SER A 466 3.38 19.23 8.54
CA SER A 466 4.61 19.68 9.16
C SER A 466 5.77 18.76 8.80
N LEU A 467 6.97 19.33 8.75
CA LEU A 467 8.22 18.59 8.65
C LEU A 467 8.39 17.68 9.86
N ASP A 468 9.10 16.58 9.66
CA ASP A 468 9.43 15.66 10.74
C ASP A 468 10.83 15.95 11.32
N PRO A 469 10.94 16.27 12.62
CA PRO A 469 12.22 16.61 13.23
C PRO A 469 13.29 15.51 13.13
N GLU A 470 12.92 14.22 13.29
CA GLU A 470 13.89 13.12 13.15
C GLU A 470 14.41 13.06 11.72
N TRP A 471 13.53 13.22 10.73
CA TRP A 471 13.91 13.21 9.34
C TRP A 471 14.84 14.37 8.98
N LEU A 472 14.58 15.57 9.52
CA LEU A 472 15.48 16.72 9.36
C LEU A 472 16.86 16.44 9.97
N CYS A 473 16.93 15.82 11.15
CA CYS A 473 18.19 15.36 11.74
C CYS A 473 18.91 14.36 10.82
N ILE A 474 18.19 13.35 10.30
CA ILE A 474 18.75 12.34 9.39
C ILE A 474 19.30 13.01 8.13
N LEU A 475 18.56 13.94 7.52
CA LEU A 475 18.99 14.70 6.35
C LEU A 475 20.29 15.47 6.64
N SER A 476 20.34 16.22 7.74
CA SER A 476 21.51 17.00 8.14
C SER A 476 22.74 16.10 8.38
N LYS A 477 22.58 15.04 9.18
CA LYS A 477 23.68 14.11 9.51
C LYS A 477 24.21 13.35 8.29
N THR A 478 23.36 13.08 7.30
CA THR A 478 23.72 12.31 6.11
C THR A 478 23.97 13.18 4.88
N ASP A 479 24.02 14.51 5.02
CA ASP A 479 24.28 15.40 3.89
C ASP A 479 25.60 15.06 3.22
N HIS A 480 26.68 14.88 3.98
CA HIS A 480 28.03 14.55 3.48
C HIS A 480 28.07 13.26 2.62
N LEU A 481 27.08 12.37 2.75
CA LEU A 481 26.94 11.14 1.95
C LEU A 481 26.27 11.37 0.58
N LEU A 482 25.77 12.58 0.30
CA LEU A 482 25.22 12.94 -1.01
C LEU A 482 26.25 12.71 -2.11
N HIS A 483 25.90 11.82 -3.04
CA HIS A 483 26.71 11.46 -4.19
C HIS A 483 25.94 11.74 -5.48
N VAL A 484 26.57 12.49 -6.39
CA VAL A 484 25.94 12.96 -7.64
C VAL A 484 26.69 12.53 -8.89
N GLN A 485 27.62 11.59 -8.76
CA GLN A 485 28.39 11.09 -9.90
C GLN A 485 27.89 9.73 -10.38
N ARG A 486 28.14 9.43 -11.65
CA ARG A 486 27.83 8.13 -12.27
C ARG A 486 28.86 7.05 -11.90
N THR A 487 29.12 6.90 -10.61
CA THR A 487 30.05 5.91 -10.05
C THR A 487 29.39 5.23 -8.86
N ASN A 488 29.76 3.97 -8.63
CA ASN A 488 29.26 3.24 -7.47
C ASN A 488 29.76 3.92 -6.18
N THR A 489 28.83 4.19 -5.29
CA THR A 489 29.09 4.60 -3.91
C THR A 489 28.65 3.50 -2.96
N PHE A 490 29.48 3.26 -1.94
CA PHE A 490 29.17 2.32 -0.87
C PHE A 490 28.99 3.11 0.41
N LEU A 491 27.79 3.05 0.96
CA LEU A 491 27.46 3.74 2.20
C LEU A 491 28.04 2.98 3.40
N PRO A 492 28.26 3.65 4.54
CA PRO A 492 28.76 3.01 5.75
C PRO A 492 27.90 1.81 6.18
N SER A 493 28.53 0.81 6.79
CA SER A 493 27.85 -0.42 7.23
C SER A 493 26.62 -0.12 8.11
N PRO A 494 25.49 -0.85 7.94
CA PRO A 494 24.29 -0.71 8.77
C PRO A 494 24.51 -0.98 10.26
N SER A 495 25.62 -1.62 10.62
CA SER A 495 25.95 -1.99 12.00
C SER A 495 26.26 -0.82 12.93
N GLN A 496 26.26 0.41 12.41
CA GLN A 496 26.55 1.60 13.19
C GLN A 496 25.27 2.42 13.36
N THR A 497 24.82 2.58 14.60
CA THR A 497 23.83 3.59 15.05
C THR A 497 24.34 5.04 14.87
N LEU A 498 25.30 5.26 13.97
CA LEU A 498 26.05 6.51 13.82
C LEU A 498 25.18 7.65 13.29
N PHE A 499 24.09 7.31 12.58
CA PHE A 499 23.19 8.29 11.95
C PHE A 499 21.79 8.31 12.55
N THR A 500 21.56 7.56 13.63
CA THR A 500 20.37 7.76 14.47
C THR A 500 20.49 9.13 15.15
N PRO A 501 19.48 10.00 15.06
CA PRO A 501 19.51 11.31 15.72
C PRO A 501 19.72 11.20 17.24
N THR A 502 20.61 12.06 17.75
CA THR A 502 20.85 12.27 19.17
C THR A 502 20.04 13.46 19.69
N GLU A 503 19.91 13.58 21.01
CA GLU A 503 19.23 14.73 21.64
C GLU A 503 19.84 16.09 21.23
N GLU A 504 21.14 16.13 20.93
CA GLU A 504 21.80 17.34 20.45
C GLU A 504 21.39 17.69 19.02
N ASP A 505 21.25 16.68 18.16
CA ASP A 505 20.78 16.87 16.78
C ASP A 505 19.35 17.43 16.79
N TYR A 506 18.49 16.91 17.67
CA TYR A 506 17.14 17.45 17.85
C TYR A 506 17.15 18.89 18.34
N ARG A 507 17.93 19.21 19.39
CA ARG A 507 18.02 20.59 19.89
C ARG A 507 18.42 21.56 18.78
N LYS A 508 19.45 21.21 18.00
CA LYS A 508 19.88 22.01 16.85
C LYS A 508 18.74 22.22 15.84
N VAL A 509 18.06 21.15 15.42
CA VAL A 509 16.93 21.27 14.47
C VAL A 509 15.77 22.09 15.05
N HIS A 510 15.47 21.94 16.34
CA HIS A 510 14.45 22.75 17.01
C HIS A 510 14.84 24.23 17.07
N ASP A 511 16.12 24.55 17.26
CA ASP A 511 16.63 25.92 17.24
C ASP A 511 16.61 26.51 15.81
N ASP A 512 17.14 25.76 14.82
CA ASP A 512 17.19 26.16 13.40
C ASP A 512 15.78 26.47 12.85
N PHE A 513 14.75 25.75 13.32
CA PHE A 513 13.36 25.93 12.92
C PHE A 513 12.53 26.76 13.90
N SER A 514 13.13 27.31 14.96
CA SER A 514 12.41 28.05 16.01
C SER A 514 11.17 27.30 16.54
N ASN A 515 11.30 25.98 16.71
CA ASN A 515 10.24 25.04 17.10
C ASN A 515 9.00 25.04 16.17
N THR A 516 9.11 25.58 14.95
CA THR A 516 8.02 25.69 13.99
C THR A 516 8.30 24.82 12.78
N PHE A 517 7.63 23.67 12.72
CA PHE A 517 7.82 22.70 11.65
C PHE A 517 6.70 22.69 10.61
N GLU A 518 5.64 23.48 10.80
CA GLU A 518 4.55 23.58 9.84
C GLU A 518 5.09 23.98 8.46
N ILE A 519 4.66 23.26 7.42
CA ILE A 519 5.04 23.56 6.03
C ILE A 519 4.07 24.62 5.52
N PRO A 520 4.50 25.87 5.31
CA PRO A 520 3.62 26.91 4.78
C PRO A 520 3.23 26.58 3.32
N GLU A 521 2.01 26.93 2.90
CA GLU A 521 1.52 26.78 1.52
C GLU A 521 2.21 27.78 0.56
N MET A 522 3.52 27.63 0.35
CA MET A 522 4.35 28.53 -0.49
C MET A 522 4.50 28.02 -1.94
N PHE A 523 3.43 27.54 -2.55
CA PHE A 523 3.50 27.14 -3.96
C PHE A 523 3.80 28.34 -4.85
N ALA A 524 4.85 28.23 -5.68
CA ALA A 524 5.20 29.19 -6.71
C ALA A 524 5.46 28.46 -8.03
N PRO A 525 4.88 28.91 -9.16
CA PRO A 525 5.17 28.33 -10.47
C PRO A 525 6.63 28.54 -10.87
N THR A 526 7.38 27.45 -11.08
CA THR A 526 8.77 27.45 -11.56
C THR A 526 8.93 27.29 -13.08
N GLY A 527 7.86 26.95 -13.80
CA GLY A 527 7.89 26.67 -15.23
C GLY A 527 6.64 27.18 -15.95
N PRO A 528 6.64 27.20 -17.30
CA PRO A 528 5.50 27.68 -18.07
C PRO A 528 4.31 26.73 -17.94
N VAL A 529 3.12 27.31 -18.05
CA VAL A 529 1.84 26.59 -18.00
C VAL A 529 1.40 26.19 -19.41
N HIS A 530 0.90 24.95 -19.56
CA HIS A 530 0.25 24.49 -20.78
C HIS A 530 -0.89 25.42 -21.21
N ARG A 531 -0.95 25.74 -22.52
CA ARG A 531 -2.04 26.53 -23.10
C ARG A 531 -2.62 25.77 -24.29
N PRO A 532 -3.82 25.16 -24.14
CA PRO A 532 -4.43 24.40 -25.22
C PRO A 532 -4.53 25.21 -26.51
N GLY A 533 -4.02 24.65 -27.62
CA GLY A 533 -4.08 25.28 -28.94
C GLY A 533 -2.96 26.28 -29.26
N LEU A 534 -2.12 26.66 -28.29
CA LEU A 534 -0.83 27.30 -28.58
C LEU A 534 0.25 26.22 -28.75
N GLY A 535 1.08 26.34 -29.79
CA GLY A 535 2.23 25.45 -29.98
C GLY A 535 3.26 25.60 -28.86
N ASN A 536 4.18 24.63 -28.77
CA ASN A 536 5.23 24.63 -27.75
C ASN A 536 5.99 25.95 -27.71
N THR A 537 6.04 26.56 -26.53
CA THR A 537 7.00 27.64 -26.27
C THR A 537 8.38 26.98 -26.16
N PRO A 538 9.41 27.44 -26.91
CA PRO A 538 10.77 26.99 -26.70
C PRO A 538 11.18 27.26 -25.25
N ILE A 539 11.67 26.24 -24.55
CA ILE A 539 12.23 26.38 -23.20
C ILE A 539 13.75 26.29 -23.32
N ASP A 540 14.43 27.25 -22.71
CA ASP A 540 15.88 27.27 -22.59
C ASP A 540 16.34 26.20 -21.58
N VAL A 541 17.44 25.52 -21.88
CA VAL A 541 18.04 24.50 -21.01
C VAL A 541 18.36 25.07 -19.63
N GLU A 542 18.77 26.34 -19.54
CA GLU A 542 19.05 26.97 -18.24
C GLU A 542 17.77 27.13 -17.41
N GLN A 543 16.61 27.31 -18.04
CA GLN A 543 15.32 27.36 -17.34
C GLN A 543 14.92 26.00 -16.76
N LEU A 544 15.31 24.90 -17.40
CA LEU A 544 15.05 23.53 -16.92
C LEU A 544 15.91 23.14 -15.72
N ARG A 545 16.95 23.93 -15.42
CA ARG A 545 17.95 23.67 -14.38
C ARG A 545 17.89 24.70 -13.26
N LYS A 546 16.75 25.37 -13.10
CA LYS A 546 16.51 26.30 -12.00
C LYS A 546 16.17 25.55 -10.73
N ASN A 547 16.61 26.09 -9.60
CA ASN A 547 16.26 25.55 -8.31
C ASN A 547 14.84 25.99 -7.91
N ASN A 548 14.15 25.13 -7.17
CA ASN A 548 12.87 25.49 -6.57
C ASN A 548 13.10 26.30 -5.29
N PRO A 549 12.42 27.43 -5.08
CA PRO A 549 12.58 28.25 -3.87
C PRO A 549 12.28 27.48 -2.58
N GLN A 550 11.40 26.47 -2.62
CA GLN A 550 11.09 25.64 -1.45
C GLN A 550 12.28 24.75 -1.05
N THR A 551 12.98 24.18 -2.04
CA THR A 551 14.19 23.37 -1.80
C THR A 551 15.34 24.25 -1.34
N GLU A 552 15.53 25.41 -1.95
CA GLU A 552 16.54 26.39 -1.53
C GLU A 552 16.36 26.80 -0.07
N LEU A 553 15.13 27.15 0.31
CA LEU A 553 14.82 27.55 1.68
C LEU A 553 15.14 26.44 2.68
N LEU A 554 14.71 25.20 2.40
CA LEU A 554 14.99 24.06 3.28
C LEU A 554 16.50 23.78 3.39
N CYS A 555 17.22 23.82 2.26
CA CYS A 555 18.66 23.65 2.23
C CYS A 555 19.38 24.72 3.06
N LEU A 556 18.96 25.98 2.94
CA LEU A 556 19.50 27.10 3.72
C LEU A 556 19.24 26.93 5.21
N MET A 557 17.99 26.63 5.60
CA MET A 557 17.61 26.48 7.02
C MET A 557 18.33 25.32 7.70
N LEU A 558 18.47 24.18 7.01
CA LEU A 558 19.07 22.97 7.58
C LEU A 558 20.61 22.91 7.39
N GLY A 559 21.16 23.81 6.57
CA GLY A 559 22.58 23.81 6.20
C GLY A 559 22.99 22.58 5.38
N ILE A 560 22.13 22.11 4.48
CA ILE A 560 22.38 20.94 3.62
C ILE A 560 22.51 21.33 2.15
N ARG A 561 23.09 20.47 1.33
CA ARG A 561 23.34 20.74 -0.09
C ARG A 561 22.11 20.45 -0.95
N ASN A 562 21.86 21.32 -1.93
CA ASN A 562 20.94 21.04 -3.03
C ASN A 562 21.61 20.13 -4.07
N PRO A 563 21.07 18.92 -4.34
CA PRO A 563 21.63 18.01 -5.35
C PRO A 563 21.87 18.64 -6.72
N ILE A 564 20.96 19.49 -7.20
CA ILE A 564 21.11 20.16 -8.52
C ILE A 564 22.34 21.06 -8.52
N ASP A 565 22.55 21.84 -7.46
CA ASP A 565 23.71 22.73 -7.36
C ASP A 565 25.02 21.95 -7.28
N VAL A 566 25.03 20.82 -6.58
CA VAL A 566 26.21 19.95 -6.54
C VAL A 566 26.51 19.37 -7.92
N ILE A 567 25.50 18.96 -8.70
CA ILE A 567 25.72 18.48 -10.08
C ILE A 567 26.27 19.61 -10.98
N LEU A 568 25.72 20.82 -10.84
CA LEU A 568 26.07 21.97 -11.66
C LEU A 568 27.33 22.72 -11.18
N ASN A 569 27.94 22.28 -10.07
CA ASN A 569 29.03 22.98 -9.38
C ASN A 569 28.70 24.45 -9.06
N ARG A 570 27.46 24.76 -8.71
CA ARG A 570 27.05 26.09 -8.26
C ARG A 570 27.51 26.30 -6.81
N GLN A 571 28.17 27.42 -6.53
CA GLN A 571 28.50 27.79 -5.15
C GLN A 571 27.23 28.22 -4.42
N ILE A 572 27.13 27.89 -3.13
CA ILE A 572 26.08 28.42 -2.25
C ILE A 572 26.26 29.94 -2.20
N GLN A 573 25.40 30.67 -2.90
CA GLN A 573 25.38 32.13 -2.84
C GLN A 573 24.75 32.52 -1.49
N PRO A 574 25.42 33.31 -0.64
CA PRO A 574 24.77 33.87 0.53
C PRO A 574 23.61 34.74 0.07
N VAL A 575 22.39 34.41 0.53
CA VAL A 575 21.20 35.23 0.25
C VAL A 575 21.39 36.59 0.91
N THR A 576 21.60 37.63 0.11
CA THR A 576 21.39 39.00 0.56
C THR A 576 19.89 39.18 0.72
N LEU A 577 19.41 39.13 1.97
CA LEU A 577 18.07 39.62 2.31
C LEU A 577 18.04 41.11 1.99
N ASP A 578 17.53 41.45 0.82
CA ASP A 578 17.23 42.84 0.50
C ASP A 578 16.08 43.27 1.42
N GLN A 579 16.36 44.19 2.34
CA GLN A 579 15.39 44.70 3.33
C GLN A 579 14.39 45.67 2.68
N SER A 580 13.77 45.27 1.57
CA SER A 580 12.73 46.06 0.90
C SER A 580 11.70 45.19 0.17
N ASN A 581 10.79 44.59 0.94
CA ASN A 581 9.32 44.63 0.73
C ASN A 581 8.59 43.63 1.64
#